data_AF-A0A941CQ07-F1
#
_entry.id   AF-A0A941CQ07-F1
#
_cell.length_a   1.000
_cell.length_b   1.000
_cell.length_c   1.000
_cell.angle_alpha   90.00
_cell.angle_beta   90.00
_cell.angle_gamma   90.00
#
_symmetry.space_group_name_H-M   'P 1'
#
loop_
_entity.id
_entity.type
_entity.pdbx_description
1 polymer ?
#
loop_
_entity_poly.entity_id
_entity_poly.type
_entity_poly.pdbx_seq_one_letter_code
_entity_poly.pdbx_strand_id
1 'polypeptide(L)'
;MEKNKVVAAIAYLIFFLPLIAAPDSKFGRFHANQGLVLLIVGMVGNLVLGMIPILGWILLPLYSLAIFVLAVLGLVNTLNGKAKKLPIIGKINLINK
;
A
#
# COMPACT_ATOMS: atom_id res chain seq x y z
N MET A 1 -29.05 -10.86 -13.33
CA MET A 1 -27.95 -10.13 -12.66
C MET A 1 -27.12 -11.14 -11.90
N GLU A 2 -25.81 -11.23 -12.12
CA GLU A 2 -24.97 -12.09 -11.26
C GLU A 2 -25.02 -11.60 -9.81
N LYS A 3 -25.07 -12.55 -8.88
CA LYS A 3 -24.83 -12.27 -7.47
C LYS A 3 -23.39 -11.79 -7.30
N ASN A 4 -23.19 -10.77 -6.46
CA ASN A 4 -21.88 -10.25 -6.02
C ASN A 4 -21.12 -9.29 -6.96
N LYS A 5 -21.73 -8.78 -8.04
CA LYS A 5 -21.09 -7.76 -8.92
C LYS A 5 -20.53 -6.56 -8.15
N VAL A 6 -21.21 -6.12 -7.09
CA VAL A 6 -20.77 -5.02 -6.23
C VAL A 6 -19.48 -5.37 -5.47
N VAL A 7 -19.37 -6.58 -4.91
CA VAL A 7 -18.17 -7.05 -4.21
C VAL A 7 -17.00 -7.19 -5.18
N ALA A 8 -17.26 -7.70 -6.39
CA ALA A 8 -16.25 -7.77 -7.44
C ALA A 8 -15.74 -6.38 -7.87
N ALA A 9 -16.63 -5.37 -7.96
CA ALA A 9 -16.23 -3.99 -8.23
C ALA A 9 -15.37 -3.40 -7.10
N ILE A 10 -15.68 -3.72 -5.85
CA ILE A 10 -14.90 -3.29 -4.67
C ILE A 10 -13.47 -3.85 -4.68
N ALA A 11 -13.24 -5.05 -5.23
CA ALA A 11 -11.91 -5.65 -5.31
C ALA A 11 -10.90 -4.79 -6.09
N TYR A 12 -11.34 -4.04 -7.11
CA TYR A 12 -10.50 -3.09 -7.85
C TYR A 12 -10.10 -1.85 -7.03
N LEU A 13 -10.80 -1.60 -5.92
CA LEU A 13 -10.63 -0.41 -5.08
C LEU A 13 -10.05 -0.75 -3.70
N ILE A 14 -9.42 -1.91 -3.52
CA ILE A 14 -9.11 -2.47 -2.19
C ILE A 14 -8.35 -1.52 -1.24
N PHE A 15 -7.44 -0.67 -1.75
CA PHE A 15 -6.72 0.32 -0.95
C PHE A 15 -7.55 1.58 -0.63
N PHE A 16 -8.51 1.92 -1.49
CA PHE A 16 -9.48 2.99 -1.30
C PHE A 16 -10.72 2.55 -0.52
N LEU A 17 -10.91 1.24 -0.35
CA LEU A 17 -12.07 0.66 0.32
C LEU A 17 -12.33 1.28 1.70
N PRO A 18 -11.34 1.52 2.58
CA PRO A 18 -11.58 2.19 3.86
C PRO A 18 -12.14 3.61 3.70
N LEU A 19 -11.77 4.34 2.64
CA LEU A 19 -12.25 5.70 2.40
C LEU A 19 -13.71 5.73 1.92
N ILE A 20 -14.20 4.64 1.31
CA ILE A 20 -15.56 4.53 0.78
C ILE A 20 -16.47 3.87 1.80
N ALA A 21 -16.03 2.75 2.41
CA ALA A 21 -16.83 1.96 3.33
C ALA A 21 -16.84 2.51 4.77
N ALA A 22 -15.80 3.26 5.16
CA ALA A 22 -15.68 3.86 6.48
C ALA A 22 -15.07 5.27 6.41
N PRO A 23 -15.71 6.21 5.68
CA PRO A 23 -15.14 7.54 5.39
C PRO A 23 -14.77 8.33 6.64
N ASP A 24 -15.44 8.14 7.77
CA ASP A 24 -15.14 8.89 9.00
C ASP A 24 -14.06 8.22 9.88
N SER A 25 -13.58 7.04 9.48
CA SER A 25 -12.60 6.30 10.25
C SER A 25 -11.19 6.89 10.08
N LYS A 26 -10.71 7.59 11.11
CA LYS A 26 -9.31 8.05 11.18
C LYS A 26 -8.31 6.90 11.03
N PHE A 27 -8.64 5.72 11.56
CA PHE A 27 -7.83 4.51 11.44
C PHE A 27 -7.83 3.96 9.99
N GLY A 28 -9.00 3.91 9.36
CA GLY A 28 -9.16 3.53 7.96
C GLY A 28 -8.40 4.47 7.02
N ARG A 29 -8.55 5.79 7.20
CA ARG A 29 -7.80 6.81 6.45
C ARG A 29 -6.29 6.70 6.63
N PHE A 30 -5.84 6.42 7.86
CA PHE A 30 -4.42 6.21 8.15
C PHE A 30 -3.84 5.04 7.34
N HIS A 31 -4.48 3.87 7.38
CA HIS A 31 -3.99 2.68 6.69
C HIS A 31 -4.21 2.73 5.17
N ALA A 32 -5.27 3.40 4.70
CA ALA A 32 -5.44 3.71 3.28
C ALA A 32 -4.25 4.56 2.77
N ASN A 33 -3.81 5.55 3.55
CA ASN A 33 -2.65 6.37 3.18
C ASN A 33 -1.36 5.55 3.16
N GLN A 34 -1.09 4.74 4.19
CA GLN A 34 0.11 3.89 4.23
C GLN A 34 0.13 2.88 3.06
N GLY A 35 -1.01 2.27 2.75
CA GLY A 35 -1.15 1.35 1.62
C GLY A 35 -0.94 2.03 0.27
N LEU A 36 -1.52 3.21 0.06
CA LEU A 36 -1.35 3.99 -1.17
C LEU A 36 0.10 4.42 -1.38
N VAL A 37 0.77 4.94 -0.33
CA VAL A 37 2.18 5.32 -0.40
C VAL A 37 3.05 4.10 -0.71
N LEU A 38 2.81 2.97 -0.06
CA LEU A 38 3.55 1.74 -0.30
C LEU A 38 3.40 1.25 -1.75
N LEU A 39 2.19 1.31 -2.31
CA LEU A 39 1.93 0.98 -3.71
C LEU A 39 2.72 1.89 -4.67
N ILE A 40 2.62 3.21 -4.47
CA ILE A 40 3.32 4.21 -5.31
C ILE A 40 4.82 4.00 -5.26
N VAL A 41 5.39 3.90 -4.05
CA VAL A 41 6.83 3.67 -3.87
C VAL A 41 7.22 2.36 -4.54
N GLY A 42 6.50 1.27 -4.28
CA GLY A 42 6.74 -0.03 -4.89
C GLY A 42 6.78 0.03 -6.42
N MET A 43 5.80 0.67 -7.06
CA MET A 43 5.75 0.85 -8.52
C MET A 43 6.88 1.71 -9.04
N VAL A 44 7.09 2.90 -8.46
CA VAL A 44 8.12 3.85 -8.90
C VAL A 44 9.52 3.24 -8.78
N GLY A 45 9.83 2.58 -7.67
CA GLY A 45 11.13 1.94 -7.50
C GLY A 45 11.34 0.76 -8.47
N ASN A 46 10.31 -0.03 -8.77
CA ASN A 46 10.42 -1.07 -9.80
C ASN A 46 10.69 -0.48 -11.18
N LEU A 47 9.99 0.59 -11.56
CA LEU A 47 10.20 1.28 -12.84
C LEU A 47 11.62 1.87 -12.92
N VAL A 48 12.06 2.60 -11.89
CA VAL A 48 13.38 3.25 -11.85
C VAL A 48 14.51 2.22 -11.90
N LEU A 49 14.45 1.18 -11.07
CA LEU A 49 15.49 0.14 -11.05
C LEU A 49 15.46 -0.71 -12.33
N GLY A 50 14.29 -0.96 -12.92
CA GLY A 50 14.16 -1.72 -14.16
C GLY A 50 14.83 -1.04 -15.36
N MET A 51 14.89 0.30 -15.37
CA MET A 51 15.57 1.08 -16.42
C MET A 51 17.10 1.08 -16.29
N ILE A 52 17.66 0.67 -15.14
CA ILE A 52 19.12 0.65 -14.92
C ILE A 52 19.63 -0.77 -15.22
N PRO A 53 20.29 -1.00 -16.36
CA PRO A 53 20.76 -2.33 -16.73
C PRO A 53 21.81 -2.83 -15.74
N ILE A 54 21.86 -4.15 -15.54
CA ILE A 54 22.80 -4.86 -14.65
C ILE A 54 22.61 -4.48 -13.17
N LEU A 55 23.00 -3.27 -12.75
CA LEU A 55 22.93 -2.83 -11.34
C LEU A 55 21.49 -2.78 -10.83
N GLY A 56 20.58 -2.17 -11.59
CA GLY A 56 19.18 -2.08 -11.21
C GLY A 56 18.54 -3.46 -11.10
N TRP A 57 18.85 -4.37 -12.03
CA TRP A 57 18.34 -5.74 -12.02
C TRP A 57 18.83 -6.57 -10.84
N ILE A 58 20.08 -6.38 -10.42
CA ILE A 58 20.63 -7.01 -9.21
C ILE A 58 19.93 -6.46 -7.95
N LEU A 59 19.59 -5.18 -7.91
CA LEU A 59 18.94 -4.55 -6.77
C LEU A 59 17.42 -4.76 -6.71
N LEU A 60 16.75 -4.99 -7.84
CA LEU A 60 15.30 -5.25 -7.94
C LEU A 60 14.77 -6.33 -6.98
N PRO A 61 15.38 -7.52 -6.85
CA PRO A 61 14.89 -8.54 -5.90
C PRO A 61 15.00 -8.09 -4.45
N LEU A 62 16.09 -7.40 -4.08
CA LEU A 62 16.25 -6.85 -2.72
C LEU A 62 15.23 -5.75 -2.44
N TYR A 63 15.00 -4.87 -3.41
CA TYR A 63 13.98 -3.83 -3.34
C TYR A 63 12.58 -4.42 -3.17
N SER A 64 12.24 -5.42 -3.97
CA SER A 64 10.95 -6.11 -3.91
C SER A 64 10.73 -6.80 -2.56
N LEU A 65 11.78 -7.41 -2.01
CA LEU A 65 11.74 -7.99 -0.66
C LEU A 65 11.50 -6.92 0.40
N ALA A 66 12.18 -5.77 0.32
CA ALA A 66 11.95 -4.66 1.25
C ALA A 66 10.51 -4.13 1.19
N ILE A 67 9.94 -3.95 0.00
CA ILE A 67 8.54 -3.56 -0.19
C ILE A 67 7.59 -4.60 0.39
N PHE A 68 7.86 -5.88 0.17
CA PHE A 68 7.06 -6.97 0.73
C PHE A 68 7.10 -6.98 2.26
N VAL A 69 8.28 -6.81 2.87
CA VAL A 69 8.41 -6.69 4.33
C VAL A 69 7.60 -5.51 4.88
N LEU A 70 7.66 -4.35 4.22
CA LEU A 70 6.83 -3.20 4.61
C LEU A 70 5.34 -3.50 4.47
N ALA A 71 4.91 -4.22 3.44
CA ALA A 71 3.51 -4.64 3.27
C ALA A 71 3.04 -5.52 4.43
N VAL A 72 3.84 -6.53 4.80
CA VAL A 72 3.54 -7.43 5.93
C VAL A 72 3.49 -6.66 7.24
N LEU A 73 4.44 -5.75 7.49
CA LEU A 73 4.41 -4.89 8.69
C LEU A 73 3.16 -4.02 8.75
N GLY A 74 2.75 -3.45 7.62
CA GLY A 74 1.53 -2.66 7.52
C GLY A 74 0.31 -3.50 7.87
N LEU A 75 0.17 -4.67 7.25
CA LEU A 75 -0.91 -5.61 7.50
C LEU A 75 -0.96 -6.07 8.97
N VAL A 76 0.18 -6.49 9.53
CA VAL A 76 0.28 -6.93 10.93
C VAL A 76 -0.10 -5.80 11.89
N ASN A 77 0.31 -4.57 11.62
CA ASN A 77 -0.10 -3.42 12.43
C ASN A 77 -1.62 -3.19 12.34
N THR A 78 -2.20 -3.25 11.14
CA THR A 78 -3.65 -3.11 10.93
C THR A 78 -4.44 -4.18 11.68
N LEU A 79 -4.08 -5.46 11.53
CA LEU A 79 -4.75 -6.58 12.17
C LEU A 79 -4.65 -6.53 13.70
N ASN A 80 -3.58 -5.93 14.24
CA ASN A 80 -3.41 -5.69 15.67
C ASN A 80 -4.03 -4.37 16.16
N GLY A 81 -4.80 -3.66 15.32
CA GLY A 81 -5.43 -2.38 15.68
C GLY A 81 -4.46 -1.21 15.90
N LYS A 82 -3.22 -1.31 15.39
CA LYS A 82 -2.16 -0.32 15.58
C LYS A 82 -2.05 0.61 14.39
N ALA A 83 -2.23 1.92 14.60
CA ALA A 83 -1.95 2.96 13.62
C ALA A 83 -0.44 3.33 13.62
N LYS A 84 0.42 2.36 13.30
CA LYS A 84 1.88 2.55 13.28
C LYS A 84 2.36 2.84 11.86
N LYS A 85 3.15 3.93 11.72
CA LYS A 85 3.75 4.33 10.44
C LYS A 85 4.74 3.26 9.97
N LEU A 86 4.73 2.98 8.68
CA LEU A 86 5.75 2.14 8.07
C LEU A 86 7.13 2.80 8.15
N PRO A 87 8.21 2.03 8.38
CA PRO A 87 9.57 2.54 8.29
C PRO A 87 9.82 3.25 6.95
N ILE A 88 10.66 4.29 6.98
CA ILE A 88 11.11 5.08 5.81
C ILE A 88 10.00 5.90 5.13
N ILE A 89 8.90 5.28 4.71
CA ILE A 89 7.85 5.89 3.88
C ILE A 89 6.69 6.45 4.68
N GLY A 90 6.48 6.02 5.93
CA GLY A 90 5.24 6.27 6.66
C GLY A 90 5.00 7.71 7.10
N LYS A 91 5.96 8.62 6.87
CA LYS A 91 5.78 10.07 7.11
C LYS A 91 5.08 10.78 5.95
N ILE A 92 5.02 10.18 4.76
CA ILE A 92 4.36 10.74 3.58
C ILE A 92 2.84 10.69 3.79
N ASN A 93 2.15 11.82 3.59
CA ASN A 93 0.70 11.92 3.68
C ASN A 93 0.15 12.43 2.33
N LEU A 94 -0.64 11.60 1.67
CA LEU A 94 -1.33 11.87 0.42
C LEU A 94 -2.84 12.00 0.63
N ILE A 95 -3.37 11.41 1.70
CA ILE A 95 -4.79 11.50 2.08
C ILE A 95 -4.89 12.46 3.26
N ASN A 96 -5.64 13.55 3.08
CA ASN A 96 -5.94 14.48 4.17
C ASN A 96 -6.77 13.78 5.25
N LYS A 97 -6.35 13.99 6.50
CA LYS A 97 -6.99 13.43 7.70
C LYS A 97 -8.32 14.11 8.00
#